data_AF-A0A1Q8KVB3-F1
#
_entry.id   AF-A0A1Q8KVB3-F1
#
_cell.length_a   1.000
_cell.length_b   1.000
_cell.length_c   1.000
_cell.angle_alpha   90.00
_cell.angle_beta   90.00
_cell.angle_gamma   90.00
#
_symmetry.space_group_name_H-M   'P 1'
#
loop_
_entity.id
_entity.type
_entity.pdbx_description
1 polymer ?
#
loop_
_entity_poly.entity_id
_entity_poly.type
_entity_poly.pdbx_seq_one_letter_code
_entity_poly.pdbx_strand_id
1 'polypeptide(L)'
;MSAEKDTPLERNPMLSGGGADCGEVLAEVWMFLDRECDQNRRQLLQQHLDECAPCLAEYGIDEKLKALLARKCGGEAAPESLKDRLRTQIRSAVLEQAQVTVESGPEGTSVSVARRRTEYRSEG
;
A
#
# COMPACT_ATOMS: atom_id res chain seq x y z
N MET A 1 45.72 -2.79 4.94
CA MET A 1 45.28 -1.54 5.60
C MET A 1 44.24 -0.92 4.67
N SER A 2 42.94 -0.89 4.92
CA SER A 2 42.14 -1.28 6.07
C SER A 2 40.74 -1.63 5.57
N ALA A 3 40.25 -2.78 6.05
CA ALA A 3 38.89 -3.29 6.12
C ALA A 3 37.77 -2.49 5.42
N GLU A 4 37.27 -3.05 4.33
CA GLU A 4 35.86 -3.03 3.96
C GLU A 4 35.07 -3.68 5.12
N LYS A 5 34.13 -2.94 5.72
CA LYS A 5 33.21 -3.50 6.70
C LYS A 5 31.81 -3.46 6.13
N ASP A 6 31.50 -4.59 5.52
CA ASP A 6 30.18 -5.09 5.22
C ASP A 6 29.23 -4.98 6.42
N THR A 7 27.98 -4.78 6.05
CA THR A 7 26.74 -4.43 6.78
C THR A 7 26.51 -5.06 8.17
N PRO A 8 25.65 -4.43 8.99
CA PRO A 8 24.31 -5.01 9.12
C PRO A 8 23.17 -3.98 9.02
N LEU A 9 22.26 -4.18 8.07
CA LEU A 9 20.87 -3.72 8.15
C LEU A 9 20.15 -4.60 9.17
N GLU A 10 20.42 -4.38 10.46
CA GLU A 10 19.62 -4.96 11.53
C GLU A 10 18.37 -4.09 11.70
N ARG A 11 17.23 -4.64 11.25
CA ARG A 11 15.90 -4.17 11.65
C ARG A 11 15.86 -4.04 13.16
N ASN A 12 15.38 -2.91 13.66
CA ASN A 12 15.15 -2.77 15.09
C ASN A 12 13.79 -3.40 15.44
N PRO A 13 13.75 -4.50 16.23
CA PRO A 13 12.52 -5.17 16.59
C PRO A 13 11.94 -4.54 17.86
N MET A 14 10.70 -4.07 17.78
CA MET A 14 9.83 -3.69 18.91
C MET A 14 10.37 -2.65 19.89
N LEU A 15 10.03 -1.37 19.67
CA LEU A 15 10.20 -0.32 20.67
C LEU A 15 8.88 0.42 20.90
N SER A 16 8.26 0.09 22.02
CA SER A 16 7.04 0.68 22.57
C SER A 16 7.24 2.13 23.00
N GLY A 17 6.28 3.00 22.68
CA GLY A 17 6.11 4.30 23.31
C GLY A 17 5.20 5.19 22.48
N GLY A 18 4.05 5.62 23.03
CA GLY A 18 3.06 6.43 22.32
C GLY A 18 3.64 7.71 21.72
N GLY A 19 3.38 7.93 20.43
CA GLY A 19 3.93 9.02 19.63
C GLY A 19 5.20 8.55 18.91
N ALA A 20 5.11 8.36 17.59
CA ALA A 20 6.27 7.96 16.78
C ALA A 20 7.41 8.97 17.00
N ASP A 21 8.62 8.48 17.29
CA ASP A 21 9.78 9.35 17.44
C ASP A 21 10.16 9.96 16.08
N CYS A 22 10.73 11.17 16.07
CA CYS A 22 11.12 11.84 14.83
C CYS A 22 12.07 10.98 13.98
N GLY A 23 13.02 10.27 14.63
CA GLY A 23 13.96 9.39 13.93
C GLY A 23 13.30 8.16 13.32
N GLU A 24 12.31 7.61 14.01
CA GLU A 24 11.50 6.48 13.53
C GLU A 24 10.63 6.89 12.33
N VAL A 25 10.00 8.06 12.41
CA VAL A 25 9.16 8.61 11.33
C VAL A 25 9.97 8.83 10.08
N LEU A 26 11.15 9.47 10.20
CA LEU A 26 12.02 9.74 9.06
C LEU A 26 12.63 8.46 8.48
N ALA A 27 12.95 7.46 9.30
CA ALA A 27 13.45 6.16 8.82
C ALA A 27 12.40 5.42 7.96
N GLU A 28 11.11 5.58 8.26
CA GLU A 28 10.03 4.88 7.57
C GLU A 28 9.24 5.74 6.57
N VAL A 29 9.59 7.01 6.44
CA VAL A 29 8.90 7.96 5.58
C VAL A 29 8.86 7.49 4.12
N TRP A 30 9.88 6.74 3.68
CA TRP A 30 9.95 6.13 2.37
C TRP A 30 8.83 5.11 2.13
N MET A 31 8.58 4.22 3.09
CA MET A 31 7.51 3.22 3.02
C MET A 31 6.13 3.89 3.04
N PHE A 32 5.96 4.95 3.85
CA PHE A 32 4.75 5.75 3.87
C PHE A 32 4.43 6.38 2.51
N LEU A 33 5.46 6.95 1.88
CA LEU A 33 5.38 7.58 0.57
C LEU A 33 5.08 6.57 -0.56
N ASP A 34 5.68 5.38 -0.52
CA ASP A 34 5.46 4.34 -1.53
C ASP A 34 4.17 3.52 -1.29
N ARG A 35 3.43 3.87 -0.22
CA ARG A 35 2.20 3.17 0.23
C ARG A 35 2.45 1.70 0.58
N GLU A 36 3.66 1.40 1.05
CA GLU A 36 4.08 0.07 1.47
C GLU A 36 3.95 -0.13 3.00
N CYS A 37 3.49 0.88 3.74
CA CYS A 37 3.14 0.74 5.16
C CYS A 37 1.69 0.25 5.34
N ASP A 38 1.44 -0.52 6.41
CA ASP A 38 0.08 -0.89 6.81
C ASP A 38 -0.75 0.34 7.25
N GLN A 39 -2.07 0.16 7.34
CA GLN A 39 -3.00 1.25 7.59
C GLN A 39 -2.82 1.93 8.96
N ASN A 40 -2.47 1.16 10.00
CA ASN A 40 -2.28 1.71 11.34
C ASN A 40 -0.98 2.51 11.40
N ARG A 41 0.09 1.96 10.83
CA ARG A 41 1.38 2.66 10.74
C ARG A 41 1.29 3.92 9.90
N ARG A 42 0.53 3.88 8.81
CA ARG A 42 0.25 5.05 7.96
C ARG A 42 -0.37 6.20 8.76
N GLN A 43 -1.35 5.89 9.61
CA GLN A 43 -2.03 6.89 10.41
C GLN A 43 -1.11 7.53 11.45
N LEU A 44 -0.26 6.74 12.10
CA LEU A 44 0.72 7.23 13.08
C LEU A 44 1.76 8.15 12.43
N LEU A 45 2.31 7.74 11.28
CA LEU A 45 3.27 8.54 10.51
C LEU A 45 2.63 9.85 10.03
N GLN A 46 1.40 9.78 9.49
CA GLN A 46 0.65 10.97 9.07
C GLN A 46 0.42 11.95 10.22
N GLN A 47 -0.06 11.46 11.36
CA GLN A 47 -0.30 12.30 12.53
C GLN A 47 0.97 13.02 12.99
N HIS A 48 2.10 12.31 13.07
CA HIS A 48 3.36 12.93 13.46
C HIS A 48 3.80 14.01 12.45
N LEU A 49 3.72 13.72 11.15
CA LEU A 49 4.08 14.69 10.11
C LEU A 49 3.17 15.93 10.14
N ASP A 50 1.91 15.79 10.51
CA ASP A 50 0.96 16.90 10.66
C ASP A 50 1.25 17.76 11.91
N GLU A 51 1.74 17.15 12.99
CA GLU A 51 2.00 17.81 14.28
C GLU A 51 3.46 18.32 14.43
N CYS A 52 4.40 17.78 13.65
CA CYS A 52 5.84 18.03 13.80
C CYS A 52 6.41 18.82 12.61
N ALA A 53 6.45 20.15 12.75
CA ALA A 53 7.03 21.06 11.75
C ALA A 53 8.47 20.72 11.27
N PRO A 54 9.43 20.30 12.11
CA PRO A 54 10.76 19.94 11.62
C PRO A 54 10.74 18.68 10.74
N CYS A 55 9.99 17.65 11.12
CA CYS A 55 9.84 16.45 10.27
C CYS A 55 9.14 16.78 8.96
N LEU A 56 8.14 17.68 8.96
CA LEU A 56 7.48 18.15 7.74
C LEU A 56 8.43 18.92 6.81
N ALA A 57 9.34 19.71 7.37
CA ALA A 57 10.34 20.44 6.58
C ALA A 57 11.34 19.49 5.91
N GLU A 58 11.79 18.47 6.62
CA GLU A 58 12.70 17.43 6.10
C GLU A 58 11.98 16.55 5.07
N TYR A 59 10.84 15.96 5.43
CA TYR A 59 9.96 15.20 4.53
C TYR A 59 9.56 15.96 3.26
N GLY A 60 9.27 17.26 3.38
CA GLY A 60 8.84 18.08 2.25
C GLY A 60 9.90 18.20 1.14
N ILE A 61 11.16 17.87 1.43
CA ILE A 61 12.22 17.75 0.42
C ILE A 61 12.11 16.39 -0.28
N ASP A 62 11.96 15.30 0.49
CA ASP A 62 11.79 13.94 -0.03
C ASP A 62 10.55 13.81 -0.92
N GLU A 63 9.42 14.41 -0.54
CA GLU A 63 8.20 14.40 -1.36
C GLU A 63 8.43 15.09 -2.71
N LYS A 64 9.07 16.27 -2.70
CA LYS A 64 9.42 16.99 -3.93
C LYS A 64 10.37 16.18 -4.80
N LEU A 65 11.31 15.47 -4.19
CA LEU A 65 12.22 14.57 -4.89
C LEU A 65 11.48 13.37 -5.48
N LYS A 66 10.58 12.72 -4.74
CA LYS A 66 9.76 11.62 -5.28
C LYS A 66 8.85 12.08 -6.41
N ALA A 67 8.21 13.25 -6.29
CA ALA A 67 7.41 13.81 -7.37
C ALA A 67 8.26 14.11 -8.62
N LEU A 68 9.48 14.62 -8.41
CA LEU A 68 10.47 14.82 -9.47
C LEU A 68 10.91 13.51 -10.11
N LEU A 69 11.19 12.47 -9.32
CA LEU A 69 11.56 11.15 -9.84
C LEU A 69 10.39 10.49 -10.56
N ALA A 70 9.17 10.57 -10.04
CA ALA A 70 7.98 10.05 -10.71
C ALA A 70 7.77 10.72 -12.08
N ARG A 71 7.94 12.05 -12.19
CA ARG A 71 7.77 12.75 -13.48
C ARG A 71 8.92 12.50 -14.47
N LYS A 72 10.15 12.30 -13.98
CA LYS A 72 11.36 12.21 -14.84
C LYS A 72 11.81 10.78 -15.10
N CYS A 73 11.51 9.87 -14.17
CA CYS A 73 12.02 8.51 -14.12
C CYS A 73 10.91 7.45 -13.89
N GLY A 74 9.66 7.85 -13.63
CA GLY A 74 8.52 6.93 -13.39
C GLY A 74 8.03 6.17 -14.63
N GLY A 75 8.71 6.30 -15.77
CA GLY A 75 8.36 5.66 -17.04
C GLY A 75 7.19 6.34 -17.76
N GLU A 76 6.85 5.84 -18.95
CA GLU A 76 5.61 6.23 -19.61
C GLU A 76 4.41 5.63 -18.88
N ALA A 77 3.32 6.41 -18.80
CA ALA A 77 2.06 5.91 -18.25
C ALA A 77 1.68 4.60 -18.96
N ALA A 78 1.23 3.60 -18.18
CA ALA A 78 0.84 2.31 -18.74
C ALA A 78 -0.12 2.51 -19.94
N PRO A 79 0.12 1.85 -21.09
CA PRO A 79 -0.72 1.99 -22.26
C PRO A 79 -2.18 1.71 -21.95
N GLU A 80 -3.10 2.47 -22.53
CA GLU A 80 -4.54 2.33 -22.22
C GLU A 80 -5.05 0.92 -22.55
N SER A 81 -4.52 0.31 -23.61
CA SER A 81 -4.80 -1.08 -23.98
C SER A 81 -4.47 -2.08 -22.85
N LEU A 82 -3.39 -1.85 -22.09
CA LEU A 82 -3.03 -2.69 -20.95
C LEU A 82 -4.01 -2.49 -19.80
N LYS A 83 -4.39 -1.25 -19.51
CA LYS A 83 -5.37 -0.94 -18.45
C LYS A 83 -6.72 -1.55 -18.77
N ASP A 84 -7.19 -1.46 -20.01
CA ASP A 84 -8.47 -2.02 -20.43
C ASP A 84 -8.47 -3.54 -20.36
N ARG A 85 -7.36 -4.17 -20.77
CA ARG A 85 -7.18 -5.60 -20.62
C ARG A 85 -7.23 -6.02 -19.15
N LEU A 86 -6.52 -5.32 -18.27
CA LEU A 86 -6.51 -5.59 -16.83
C LEU A 86 -7.90 -5.39 -16.21
N ARG A 87 -8.57 -4.28 -16.51
CA ARG A 87 -9.95 -4.02 -16.04
C ARG A 87 -10.90 -5.15 -16.44
N THR A 88 -10.76 -5.67 -17.65
CA THR A 88 -11.57 -6.79 -18.17
C THR A 88 -11.26 -8.08 -17.42
N GLN A 89 -9.98 -8.41 -17.26
CA GLN A 89 -9.56 -9.61 -16.53
C GLN A 89 -9.98 -9.57 -15.06
N ILE A 90 -9.82 -8.42 -14.39
CA ILE A 90 -10.25 -8.23 -13.00
C ILE A 90 -11.77 -8.40 -12.89
N ARG A 91 -12.55 -7.80 -13.80
CA ARG A 91 -14.01 -8.00 -13.83
C ARG A 91 -14.36 -9.48 -13.99
N SER A 92 -13.72 -10.20 -14.91
CA SER A 92 -13.92 -11.64 -15.09
C SER A 92 -13.61 -12.42 -13.81
N ALA A 93 -12.42 -12.20 -13.23
CA ALA A 93 -11.99 -12.90 -12.02
C ALA A 93 -12.91 -12.63 -10.82
N VAL A 94 -13.43 -11.41 -10.69
CA VAL A 94 -14.40 -11.06 -9.65
C VAL A 94 -15.72 -11.78 -9.85
N LEU A 95 -16.21 -11.86 -11.09
CA LEU A 95 -17.45 -12.58 -11.43
C LEU A 95 -17.29 -14.10 -11.22
N GLU A 96 -16.13 -14.67 -11.57
CA GLU A 96 -15.81 -16.08 -11.34
C GLU A 96 -15.78 -16.45 -9.85
N GLN A 97 -15.40 -15.49 -9.00
CA GLN A 97 -15.40 -15.63 -7.54
C GLN A 97 -16.75 -15.27 -6.89
N ALA A 98 -17.74 -14.79 -7.65
CA ALA A 98 -19.04 -14.41 -7.11
C ALA A 98 -19.99 -15.61 -7.04
N GLN A 99 -20.64 -15.79 -5.89
CA GLN A 99 -21.81 -16.65 -5.73
C GLN A 99 -23.05 -15.77 -5.89
N VAL A 100 -23.81 -16.01 -6.97
CA VAL A 100 -25.06 -15.28 -7.25
C VAL A 100 -26.24 -16.21 -7.02
N THR A 101 -27.14 -15.83 -6.12
CA THR A 101 -28.40 -16.56 -5.87
C THR A 101 -29.56 -15.68 -6.31
N VAL A 102 -30.42 -16.23 -7.18
CA VAL A 102 -31.62 -15.56 -7.68
C VAL A 102 -32.84 -16.33 -7.17
N GLU A 103 -33.71 -15.66 -6.44
CA GLU A 103 -34.96 -16.22 -5.92
C GLU A 103 -36.13 -15.48 -6.57
N SER A 104 -37.04 -16.20 -7.22
CA SER A 104 -38.24 -15.61 -7.82
C SER A 104 -39.46 -16.00 -6.99
N GLY A 105 -40.17 -15.02 -6.45
CA GLY A 105 -41.38 -15.18 -5.66
C GLY A 105 -42.53 -14.31 -6.18
N PRO A 106 -43.74 -14.47 -5.61
CA PRO A 106 -44.92 -13.68 -5.97
C PRO A 106 -44.75 -12.18 -5.68
N GLU A 107 -43.87 -11.83 -4.74
CA GLU A 107 -43.51 -10.44 -4.36
C GLU A 107 -42.42 -9.84 -5.26
N GLY A 108 -41.83 -10.61 -6.19
CA GLY A 108 -40.78 -10.17 -7.10
C GLY A 108 -39.55 -11.08 -7.12
N THR A 109 -38.49 -10.62 -7.78
CA THR A 109 -37.21 -11.34 -7.91
C THR A 109 -36.18 -10.73 -6.96
N SER A 110 -35.60 -11.55 -6.09
CA SER A 110 -34.48 -11.20 -5.22
C SER A 110 -33.17 -11.72 -5.81
N VAL A 111 -32.13 -10.89 -5.80
CA VAL A 111 -30.77 -11.24 -6.27
C VAL A 111 -29.78 -10.95 -5.16
N SER A 112 -29.06 -11.97 -4.70
CA SER A 112 -27.99 -11.83 -3.70
C SER A 112 -26.64 -12.23 -4.29
N VAL A 113 -25.60 -11.46 -3.97
CA VAL A 113 -24.22 -11.67 -4.45
C VAL A 113 -23.29 -11.78 -3.25
N ALA A 114 -22.61 -12.91 -3.12
CA ALA A 114 -21.63 -13.18 -2.06
C ALA A 114 -20.26 -13.53 -2.66
N ARG A 115 -19.17 -13.21 -1.96
CA ARG A 115 -17.81 -13.57 -2.39
C ARG A 115 -17.51 -15.00 -1.96
N ARG A 116 -17.13 -15.87 -2.90
CA ARG A 116 -16.63 -17.21 -2.60
C ARG A 116 -15.23 -17.07 -2.00
N ARG A 117 -15.04 -17.57 -0.78
CA ARG A 117 -13.75 -17.50 -0.08
C ARG A 117 -12.76 -18.43 -0.78
N THR A 118 -11.76 -17.88 -1.46
CA THR A 118 -10.64 -18.66 -2.00
C THR A 118 -9.66 -18.91 -0.87
N GLU A 119 -9.56 -20.15 -0.39
CA GLU A 119 -8.51 -20.52 0.55
C GLU A 119 -7.20 -20.65 -0.23
N TYR A 120 -6.27 -19.73 0.01
CA TYR A 120 -4.92 -19.83 -0.52
C TYR A 120 -4.23 -20.98 0.20
N ARG A 121 -4.10 -22.14 -0.47
CA ARG A 121 -3.28 -23.24 0.02
C ARG A 121 -1.82 -22.87 -0.21
N SER A 122 -1.17 -22.37 0.82
CA SER A 122 0.29 -22.32 0.87
C SER A 122 0.79 -23.76 0.95
N GLU A 123 1.09 -24.37 -0.20
CA GLU A 123 1.90 -25.59 -0.23
C GLU A 123 3.35 -25.15 0.03
N GLY A 124 3.87 -25.58 1.18
CA GLY A 124 5.29 -25.50 1.52
C GLY A 124 6.04 -26.73 1.04
#